data_AF-A0A0F9EZB4-F1
#
_entry.id   AF-A0A0F9EZB4-F1
#
_cell.length_a   1.000
_cell.length_b   1.000
_cell.length_c   1.000
_cell.angle_alpha   90.00
_cell.angle_beta   90.00
_cell.angle_gamma   90.00
#
_symmetry.space_group_name_H-M   'P 1'
#
loop_
_entity.id
_entity.type
_entity.pdbx_description
1 polymer ?
#
loop_
_entity_poly.entity_id
_entity_poly.type
_entity_poly.pdbx_seq_one_letter_code
_entity_poly.pdbx_strand_id
1 'polypeptide(L)'
;GKGYMGFPFYKRLIDQDLVCVIIGKNGEPTLHSQITEMVSYAKEKNVYVCIYTNSTGNYEDLIKAGIDEIQFSQAPPLLNYCETKVGMNCVTKEEYKKFIHCANLEPLMGVKSKKRIRPCRNLWRNLVISWNGEVTPCCIDMHNTLVVGDANNESLQDIFNGEKMRHIRKLHLDRKFPKVCKYCDDYFG
;
A
#
# COMPACT_ATOMS: atom_id res chain seq x y z
N GLY A 1 11.23 4.50 12.95
CA GLY A 1 12.34 5.45 12.71
C GLY A 1 12.33 5.92 11.26
N LYS A 2 13.08 6.98 10.93
CA LYS A 2 13.28 7.44 9.54
C LYS A 2 14.43 6.65 8.90
N GLY A 3 14.27 6.27 7.65
CA GLY A 3 15.31 5.58 6.87
C GLY A 3 14.83 5.29 5.45
N TYR A 4 15.74 4.80 4.61
CA TYR A 4 15.50 4.53 3.20
C TYR A 4 15.76 3.05 2.90
N MET A 5 14.91 2.47 2.05
CA MET A 5 15.11 1.10 1.57
C MET A 5 16.15 1.13 0.45
N GLY A 6 17.37 0.65 0.70
CA GLY A 6 18.40 0.63 -0.33
C GLY A 6 17.99 -0.24 -1.52
N PHE A 7 18.32 0.21 -2.74
CA PHE A 7 17.97 -0.51 -3.97
C PHE A 7 18.45 -1.98 -4.00
N PRO A 8 19.66 -2.34 -3.51
CA PRO A 8 20.07 -3.75 -3.43
C PRO A 8 19.16 -4.60 -2.54
N PHE A 9 18.65 -4.03 -1.44
CA PHE A 9 17.71 -4.72 -0.57
C PHE A 9 16.34 -4.86 -1.24
N TYR A 10 15.85 -3.79 -1.88
CA TYR A 10 14.62 -3.83 -2.67
C TYR A 10 14.63 -4.94 -3.73
N LYS A 11 15.71 -5.04 -4.53
CA LYS A 11 15.84 -6.09 -5.55
C LYS A 11 15.72 -7.50 -4.96
N ARG A 12 16.40 -7.75 -3.83
CA ARG A 12 16.30 -9.03 -3.10
C ARG A 12 14.87 -9.34 -2.62
N LEU A 13 14.04 -8.33 -2.35
CA LEU A 13 12.64 -8.56 -2.00
C LEU A 13 11.80 -8.91 -3.24
N ILE A 14 12.00 -8.18 -4.34
CA ILE A 14 11.27 -8.40 -5.60
C ILE A 14 11.61 -9.76 -6.22
N ASP A 15 12.85 -10.23 -6.09
CA ASP A 15 13.30 -11.54 -6.60
C ASP A 15 12.64 -12.75 -5.90
N GLN A 16 11.79 -12.54 -4.89
CA GLN A 16 11.07 -13.61 -4.17
C GLN A 16 9.67 -13.90 -4.75
N ASP A 17 9.52 -13.78 -6.08
CA ASP A 17 8.31 -14.11 -6.85
C ASP A 17 7.02 -13.43 -6.34
N LEU A 18 7.10 -12.13 -6.08
CA LEU A 18 5.94 -11.34 -5.68
C LEU A 18 5.00 -11.09 -6.87
N VAL A 19 3.70 -11.20 -6.64
CA VAL A 19 2.69 -10.86 -7.67
C VAL A 19 2.42 -9.35 -7.73
N CYS A 20 2.50 -8.68 -6.57
CA CYS A 20 2.16 -7.27 -6.43
C CYS A 20 3.02 -6.63 -5.34
N VAL A 21 3.48 -5.40 -5.61
CA VAL A 21 4.12 -4.53 -4.63
C VAL A 21 3.37 -3.21 -4.55
N ILE A 22 3.05 -2.83 -3.33
CA ILE A 22 2.50 -1.53 -3.00
C ILE A 22 3.61 -0.74 -2.32
N ILE A 23 4.07 0.32 -2.98
CA ILE A 23 5.11 1.20 -2.46
C ILE A 23 4.43 2.41 -1.82
N GLY A 24 4.44 2.43 -0.50
CA GLY A 24 3.77 3.44 0.31
C GLY A 24 3.41 2.86 1.67
N LYS A 25 3.37 3.70 2.70
CA LYS A 25 2.87 3.45 4.07
C LYS A 25 3.33 4.59 4.97
N ASN A 26 4.64 4.82 4.96
CA ASN A 26 5.33 5.78 5.81
C ASN A 26 6.28 6.62 4.95
N GLY A 27 6.03 7.91 4.86
CA GLY A 27 6.79 8.84 4.01
C GLY A 27 6.25 8.94 2.58
N GLU A 28 6.96 9.69 1.76
CA GLU A 28 6.60 9.97 0.37
C GLU A 28 7.51 9.19 -0.59
N PRO A 29 7.02 8.14 -1.26
CA PRO A 29 7.85 7.29 -2.12
C PRO A 29 8.54 8.03 -3.25
N THR A 30 7.90 9.07 -3.80
CA THR A 30 8.44 9.82 -4.94
C THR A 30 9.65 10.68 -4.59
N LEU A 31 9.94 10.88 -3.29
CA LEU A 31 11.17 11.51 -2.83
C LEU A 31 12.37 10.55 -2.79
N HIS A 32 12.15 9.25 -3.01
CA HIS A 32 13.24 8.29 -3.11
C HIS A 32 13.97 8.49 -4.45
N SER A 33 15.28 8.79 -4.40
CA SER A 33 16.07 9.12 -5.60
C SER A 33 16.10 8.02 -6.65
N GLN A 34 15.85 6.78 -6.25
CA GLN A 34 15.83 5.60 -7.13
C GLN A 34 14.42 5.02 -7.35
N ILE A 35 13.35 5.79 -7.13
CA ILE A 35 11.98 5.27 -7.22
C ILE A 35 11.66 4.75 -8.62
N THR A 36 12.11 5.44 -9.67
CA THR A 36 11.89 5.04 -11.06
C THR A 36 12.59 3.72 -11.38
N GLU A 37 13.83 3.54 -10.92
CA GLU A 37 14.58 2.29 -11.10
C GLU A 37 13.97 1.14 -10.33
N MET A 38 13.40 1.41 -9.14
CA MET A 38 12.63 0.42 -8.38
C MET A 38 11.39 -0.05 -9.16
N VAL A 39 10.64 0.89 -9.74
CA VAL A 39 9.48 0.55 -10.60
C VAL A 39 9.94 -0.29 -11.79
N SER A 40 10.90 0.20 -12.59
CA SER A 40 11.39 -0.52 -13.77
C SER A 40 11.83 -1.95 -13.43
N TYR A 41 12.58 -2.12 -12.35
CA TYR A 41 13.05 -3.44 -11.92
C TYR A 41 11.89 -4.39 -11.54
N ALA A 42 10.89 -3.91 -10.81
CA ALA A 42 9.71 -4.71 -10.49
C ALA A 42 8.92 -5.09 -11.76
N LYS A 43 8.83 -4.19 -12.74
CA LYS A 43 8.18 -4.47 -14.03
C LYS A 43 8.93 -5.49 -14.87
N GLU A 44 10.27 -5.45 -14.91
CA GLU A 44 11.10 -6.48 -15.54
C GLU A 44 10.85 -7.87 -14.95
N LYS A 45 10.48 -7.93 -13.67
CA LYS A 45 10.12 -9.15 -12.93
C LYS A 45 8.63 -9.50 -13.02
N ASN A 46 7.89 -8.82 -13.89
CA ASN A 46 6.45 -9.01 -14.10
C ASN A 46 5.60 -8.83 -12.82
N VAL A 47 6.05 -7.95 -11.92
CA VAL A 47 5.32 -7.59 -10.70
C VAL A 47 4.36 -6.44 -10.98
N TYR A 48 3.15 -6.50 -10.41
CA TYR A 48 2.23 -5.36 -10.41
C TYR A 48 2.71 -4.30 -9.42
N VAL A 49 2.78 -3.04 -9.83
CA VAL A 49 3.33 -1.93 -9.03
C VAL A 49 2.28 -0.85 -8.82
N CYS A 50 1.95 -0.61 -7.55
CA CYS A 50 1.12 0.51 -7.12
C CYS A 50 1.93 1.45 -6.20
N ILE A 51 1.86 2.76 -6.43
CA ILE A 51 2.43 3.78 -5.53
C ILE A 51 1.33 4.57 -4.83
N TYR A 52 1.44 4.74 -3.52
CA TYR A 52 0.67 5.73 -2.76
C TYR A 52 1.48 7.00 -2.57
N THR A 53 0.95 8.15 -2.97
CA THR A 53 1.66 9.45 -2.93
C THR A 53 0.75 10.59 -2.48
N ASN A 54 1.33 11.66 -1.92
CA ASN A 54 0.65 12.91 -1.58
C ASN A 54 0.74 13.95 -2.72
N SER A 55 0.74 13.50 -3.98
CA SER A 55 0.77 14.36 -5.16
C SER A 55 2.05 15.19 -5.32
N THR A 56 3.20 14.70 -4.82
CA THR A 56 4.51 15.31 -5.11
C THR A 56 5.36 14.32 -5.92
N GLY A 57 6.15 14.77 -6.90
CA GLY A 57 7.07 13.90 -7.67
C GLY A 57 6.99 14.05 -9.19
N ASN A 58 7.90 13.36 -9.89
CA ASN A 58 7.91 13.27 -11.35
C ASN A 58 7.16 12.01 -11.82
N TYR A 59 5.91 12.15 -12.24
CA TYR A 59 5.08 11.02 -12.69
C TYR A 59 5.40 10.54 -14.09
N GLU A 60 5.92 11.41 -14.96
CA GLU A 60 6.26 11.03 -16.34
C GLU A 60 7.28 9.89 -16.37
N ASP A 61 8.28 9.95 -15.49
CA ASP A 61 9.31 8.92 -15.40
C ASP A 61 8.74 7.61 -14.85
N LEU A 62 7.81 7.66 -13.91
CA LEU A 62 7.11 6.48 -13.39
C LEU A 62 6.24 5.82 -14.46
N ILE A 63 5.55 6.62 -15.28
CA ILE A 63 4.75 6.15 -16.41
C ILE A 63 5.67 5.48 -17.46
N LYS A 64 6.79 6.13 -17.81
CA LYS A 64 7.79 5.56 -18.72
C LYS A 64 8.41 4.26 -18.18
N ALA A 65 8.56 4.13 -16.87
CA ALA A 65 9.01 2.92 -16.19
C ALA A 65 7.97 1.79 -16.17
N GLY A 66 6.72 2.07 -16.57
CA GLY A 66 5.66 1.07 -16.71
C GLY A 66 4.88 0.80 -15.42
N ILE A 67 4.76 1.78 -14.52
CA ILE A 67 3.90 1.68 -13.33
C ILE A 67 2.45 1.34 -13.71
N ASP A 68 1.79 0.48 -12.92
CA ASP A 68 0.41 0.06 -13.20
C ASP A 68 -0.63 0.98 -12.56
N GLU A 69 -0.35 1.48 -11.35
CA GLU A 69 -1.30 2.29 -10.59
C GLU A 69 -0.61 3.34 -9.71
N ILE A 70 -1.19 4.55 -9.68
CA ILE A 70 -0.82 5.62 -8.74
C ILE A 70 -2.08 5.99 -7.95
N GLN A 71 -2.01 5.86 -6.63
CA GLN A 71 -3.07 6.25 -5.70
C GLN A 71 -2.68 7.52 -4.94
N PHE A 72 -3.52 8.55 -5.04
CA PHE A 72 -3.31 9.83 -4.38
C PHE A 72 -3.99 9.85 -3.00
N SER A 73 -3.20 10.09 -1.95
CA SER A 73 -3.65 10.02 -0.54
C SER A 73 -4.45 11.25 -0.09
N GLN A 74 -4.25 12.38 -0.76
CA GLN A 74 -5.16 13.53 -0.74
C GLN A 74 -5.70 13.63 -2.15
N ALA A 75 -7.02 13.62 -2.35
CA ALA A 75 -7.56 14.18 -3.57
C ALA A 75 -7.28 15.69 -3.51
N PRO A 76 -6.34 16.27 -4.29
CA PRO A 76 -6.33 17.71 -4.46
C PRO A 76 -7.71 18.11 -5.00
N PRO A 77 -8.39 19.11 -4.41
CA PRO A 77 -9.68 19.57 -4.91
C PRO A 77 -9.65 20.06 -6.37
N LEU A 78 -8.47 20.17 -7.00
CA LEU A 78 -8.25 20.89 -8.25
C LEU A 78 -7.12 20.33 -9.14
N LEU A 79 -6.76 19.04 -9.07
CA LEU A 79 -5.81 18.49 -10.06
C LEU A 79 -6.56 18.01 -11.31
N ASN A 80 -6.80 18.97 -12.22
CA ASN A 80 -7.02 18.68 -13.63
C ASN A 80 -5.68 18.38 -14.29
N TYR A 81 -5.47 17.15 -14.74
CA TYR A 81 -5.23 16.83 -16.16
C TYR A 81 -5.35 15.31 -16.30
N CYS A 82 -5.63 14.82 -17.50
CA CYS A 82 -5.86 13.40 -17.81
C CYS A 82 -4.88 12.44 -17.10
N GLU A 83 -5.27 11.15 -17.08
CA GLU A 83 -4.43 9.96 -16.81
C GLU A 83 -4.54 9.47 -15.34
N THR A 84 -4.91 8.23 -15.02
CA THR A 84 -4.80 6.95 -15.75
C THR A 84 -5.92 5.99 -15.33
N LYS A 85 -6.94 5.81 -16.18
CA LYS A 85 -7.34 4.46 -16.58
C LYS A 85 -7.04 4.38 -18.06
N VAL A 86 -6.21 3.41 -18.44
CA VAL A 86 -5.85 3.17 -19.84
C VAL A 86 -7.15 2.98 -20.63
N GLY A 87 -7.48 3.97 -21.49
CA GLY A 87 -8.52 3.88 -22.51
C GLY A 87 -9.87 4.58 -22.23
N MET A 88 -9.91 5.91 -22.04
CA MET A 88 -11.13 6.72 -22.31
C MET A 88 -10.80 8.11 -22.89
N ASN A 89 -11.65 8.57 -23.82
CA ASN A 89 -11.51 9.80 -24.61
C ASN A 89 -11.35 11.08 -23.75
N CYS A 90 -10.44 11.96 -24.17
CA CYS A 90 -10.23 13.28 -23.56
C CYS A 90 -11.40 14.24 -23.86
N VAL A 91 -11.84 15.01 -22.87
CA VAL A 91 -12.81 16.12 -23.03
C VAL A 91 -12.13 17.47 -22.77
N THR A 92 -12.67 18.55 -23.36
CA THR A 92 -12.09 19.90 -23.24
C THR A 92 -12.40 20.57 -21.89
N LYS A 93 -11.61 21.58 -21.50
CA LYS A 93 -11.75 22.34 -20.24
C LYS A 93 -13.11 23.03 -20.09
N GLU A 94 -13.73 23.41 -21.20
CA GLU A 94 -15.04 24.10 -21.24
C GLU A 94 -16.20 23.11 -21.13
N GLU A 95 -16.03 21.89 -21.63
CA GLU A 95 -16.98 20.79 -21.45
C GLU A 95 -16.94 20.27 -20.00
N TYR A 96 -15.74 20.13 -19.42
CA TYR A 96 -15.54 19.68 -18.04
C TYR A 96 -16.32 20.53 -17.03
N LYS A 97 -16.23 21.86 -17.11
CA LYS A 97 -16.89 22.79 -16.17
C LYS A 97 -18.41 22.67 -16.09
N LYS A 98 -19.06 21.97 -17.03
CA LYS A 98 -20.51 21.77 -17.06
C LYS A 98 -20.98 20.61 -16.19
N PHE A 99 -20.07 19.78 -15.66
CA PHE A 99 -20.43 18.61 -14.87
C PHE A 99 -20.26 18.85 -13.36
N ILE A 100 -21.22 18.38 -12.55
CA ILE A 100 -20.99 18.10 -11.13
C ILE A 100 -20.25 16.76 -11.09
N HIS A 101 -18.94 16.78 -10.81
CA HIS A 101 -18.07 15.61 -10.96
C HIS A 101 -18.25 14.56 -9.87
N CYS A 102 -18.46 15.01 -8.63
CA CYS A 102 -18.73 14.16 -7.47
C CYS A 102 -19.58 14.96 -6.47
N ALA A 103 -20.67 14.35 -5.99
CA ALA A 103 -21.34 14.79 -4.77
C ALA A 103 -20.96 13.81 -3.66
N ASN A 104 -20.30 14.29 -2.61
CA ASN A 104 -20.07 13.50 -1.42
C ASN A 104 -21.39 13.42 -0.64
N LEU A 105 -22.14 12.36 -0.91
CA LEU A 105 -23.32 12.01 -0.13
C LEU A 105 -22.81 11.27 1.10
N GLU A 106 -22.96 11.87 2.27
CA GLU A 106 -22.72 11.23 3.56
C GLU A 106 -24.06 10.73 4.12
N PRO A 107 -24.57 9.56 3.70
CA PRO A 107 -25.88 9.09 4.15
C PRO A 107 -25.92 8.70 5.64
N LEU A 108 -24.77 8.70 6.33
CA LEU A 108 -24.66 8.25 7.71
C LEU A 108 -23.71 9.13 8.53
N MET A 109 -24.31 9.98 9.37
CA MET A 109 -23.63 10.47 10.57
C MET A 109 -23.52 9.35 11.60
N GLY A 110 -22.30 9.05 12.05
CA GLY A 110 -22.04 8.38 13.33
C GLY A 110 -22.25 6.87 13.36
N VAL A 111 -21.26 6.10 12.93
CA VAL A 111 -21.16 4.69 13.32
C VAL A 111 -20.57 4.61 14.73
N LYS A 112 -21.44 4.42 15.74
CA LYS A 112 -21.05 4.06 17.11
C LYS A 112 -20.01 2.93 17.08
N SER A 113 -18.93 3.05 17.87
CA SER A 113 -17.77 2.15 17.90
C SER A 113 -18.16 0.67 17.73
N LYS A 114 -17.97 0.11 16.54
CA LYS A 114 -18.18 -1.32 16.30
C LYS A 114 -16.89 -2.05 16.71
N LYS A 115 -17.03 -3.17 17.43
CA LYS A 115 -15.93 -4.07 17.84
C LYS A 115 -15.61 -5.08 16.75
N ARG A 116 -14.35 -5.49 16.62
CA ARG A 116 -13.91 -6.30 15.46
C ARG A 116 -14.50 -7.68 15.67
N ILE A 117 -15.23 -8.19 14.68
CA ILE A 117 -15.89 -9.49 14.78
C ILE A 117 -15.33 -10.53 13.80
N ARG A 118 -14.53 -10.08 12.82
CA ARG A 118 -13.95 -10.93 11.77
C ARG A 118 -12.42 -10.87 11.78
N PRO A 119 -11.74 -11.96 11.43
CA PRO A 119 -10.31 -11.96 11.17
C PRO A 119 -9.92 -10.93 10.11
N CYS A 120 -8.72 -10.35 10.24
CA CYS A 120 -8.17 -9.43 9.25
C CYS A 120 -7.75 -10.21 8.01
N ARG A 121 -8.24 -9.82 6.83
CA ARG A 121 -7.91 -10.49 5.55
C ARG A 121 -6.43 -10.40 5.20
N ASN A 122 -5.76 -9.30 5.60
CA ASN A 122 -4.34 -9.09 5.30
C ASN A 122 -3.43 -10.19 5.87
N LEU A 123 -3.82 -10.85 6.96
CA LEU A 123 -3.02 -11.94 7.55
C LEU A 123 -2.83 -13.13 6.61
N TRP A 124 -3.67 -13.27 5.58
CA TRP A 124 -3.60 -14.32 4.56
C TRP A 124 -3.23 -13.82 3.17
N ARG A 125 -2.94 -12.52 3.02
CA ARG A 125 -2.72 -11.91 1.71
C ARG A 125 -1.43 -11.12 1.61
N ASN A 126 -1.06 -10.40 2.66
CA ASN A 126 -0.11 -9.30 2.57
C ASN A 126 0.93 -9.36 3.70
N LEU A 127 2.13 -8.89 3.36
CA LEU A 127 3.17 -8.51 4.31
C LEU A 127 3.52 -7.04 4.10
N VAL A 128 3.97 -6.38 5.15
CA VAL A 128 4.45 -5.00 5.13
C VAL A 128 5.89 -5.00 5.59
N ILE A 129 6.79 -4.64 4.68
CA ILE A 129 8.23 -4.66 4.90
C ILE A 129 8.71 -3.23 5.13
N SER A 130 9.35 -3.00 6.26
CA SER A 130 9.95 -1.70 6.60
C SER A 130 11.32 -1.54 5.95
N TRP A 131 11.80 -0.31 5.84
CA TRP A 131 13.10 0.00 5.22
C TRP A 131 14.29 -0.68 5.91
N ASN A 132 14.16 -1.01 7.20
CA ASN A 132 15.16 -1.72 8.00
C ASN A 132 15.03 -3.25 7.94
N GLY A 133 14.06 -3.79 7.18
CA GLY A 133 13.81 -5.21 7.03
C GLY A 133 12.77 -5.81 7.97
N GLU A 134 12.32 -5.07 8.99
CA GLU A 134 11.23 -5.55 9.87
C GLU A 134 9.95 -5.79 9.08
N VAL A 135 9.35 -6.97 9.28
CA VAL A 135 8.12 -7.37 8.61
C VAL A 135 6.96 -7.40 9.58
N THR A 136 5.84 -6.75 9.25
CA THR A 136 4.57 -6.78 9.99
C THR A 136 3.42 -7.20 9.06
N PRO A 137 2.36 -7.87 9.53
CA PRO A 137 1.23 -8.23 8.68
C PRO A 137 0.16 -7.12 8.60
N CYS A 138 0.40 -5.98 9.24
CA CYS A 138 -0.60 -4.94 9.42
C CYS A 138 -0.22 -3.63 8.70
N CYS A 139 -1.08 -3.16 7.80
CA CYS A 139 -0.90 -1.91 7.06
C CYS A 139 -0.97 -0.67 7.95
N ILE A 140 -1.78 -0.69 9.02
CA ILE A 140 -1.92 0.45 9.95
C ILE A 140 -0.97 0.40 11.15
N ASP A 141 -0.13 -0.63 11.25
CA ASP A 141 0.84 -0.76 12.34
C ASP A 141 2.06 0.13 12.06
N MET A 142 1.90 1.42 12.33
CA MET A 142 2.89 2.47 12.04
C MET A 142 4.13 2.37 12.93
N HIS A 143 4.00 1.72 14.09
CA HIS A 143 5.06 1.56 15.07
C HIS A 143 5.66 0.16 15.09
N ASN A 144 5.32 -0.70 14.12
CA ASN A 144 5.80 -2.08 14.03
C ASN A 144 5.62 -2.85 15.34
N THR A 145 4.47 -2.72 15.99
CA THR A 145 4.15 -3.45 17.23
C THR A 145 3.91 -4.95 17.01
N LEU A 146 3.69 -5.36 15.76
CA LEU A 146 3.43 -6.73 15.34
C LEU A 146 4.52 -7.29 14.42
N VAL A 147 5.81 -7.12 14.76
CA VAL A 147 6.90 -7.73 13.98
C VAL A 147 6.79 -9.25 13.97
N VAL A 148 6.69 -9.82 12.77
CA VAL A 148 6.58 -11.27 12.53
C VAL A 148 7.84 -11.89 11.93
N GLY A 149 8.82 -11.08 11.50
CA GLY A 149 10.09 -11.56 10.96
C GLY A 149 11.00 -10.42 10.51
N ASP A 150 12.18 -10.78 10.02
CA ASP A 150 13.20 -9.86 9.50
C ASP A 150 13.67 -10.30 8.10
N ALA A 151 13.29 -9.54 7.08
CA ALA A 151 13.60 -9.83 5.67
C ALA A 151 15.09 -9.60 5.31
N ASN A 152 15.93 -9.16 6.25
CA ASN A 152 17.38 -9.19 6.06
C ASN A 152 17.93 -10.63 6.12
N ASN A 153 17.29 -11.50 6.89
CA ASN A 153 17.82 -12.81 7.26
C ASN A 153 16.89 -13.97 6.88
N GLU A 154 15.61 -13.70 6.67
CA GLU A 154 14.58 -14.71 6.37
C GLU A 154 13.91 -14.43 5.03
N SER A 155 13.43 -15.48 4.36
CA SER A 155 12.60 -15.31 3.15
C SER A 155 11.19 -14.82 3.53
N LEU A 156 10.54 -14.07 2.64
CA LEU A 156 9.16 -13.61 2.85
C LEU A 156 8.19 -14.78 3.00
N GLN A 157 8.44 -15.89 2.31
CA GLN A 157 7.64 -17.11 2.42
C GLN A 157 7.78 -17.77 3.80
N ASP A 158 8.99 -17.83 4.35
CA ASP A 158 9.23 -18.37 5.69
C ASP A 158 8.59 -17.49 6.75
N ILE A 159 8.75 -16.17 6.65
CA ILE A 159 8.09 -15.22 7.55
C ILE A 159 6.56 -15.37 7.48
N PHE A 160 6.00 -15.41 6.26
CA PHE A 160 4.55 -15.50 6.05
C PHE A 160 3.95 -16.80 6.62
N ASN A 161 4.70 -17.90 6.56
CA ASN A 161 4.28 -19.20 7.07
C ASN A 161 4.75 -19.46 8.50
N GLY A 162 5.60 -18.61 9.06
CA GLY A 162 6.27 -18.78 10.34
C GLY A 162 5.36 -18.73 11.57
N GLU A 163 5.94 -19.06 12.71
CA GLU A 163 5.21 -19.22 13.98
C GLU A 163 4.49 -17.94 14.41
N LYS A 164 5.16 -16.78 14.32
CA LYS A 164 4.57 -15.49 14.69
C LYS A 164 3.34 -15.16 13.84
N MET A 165 3.40 -15.41 12.53
CA MET A 165 2.24 -15.25 11.64
C MET A 165 1.11 -16.21 11.99
N ARG A 166 1.40 -17.49 12.21
CA ARG A 166 0.38 -18.49 12.63
C ARG A 166 -0.26 -18.11 13.97
N HIS A 167 0.52 -17.58 14.90
CA HIS A 167 0.02 -17.10 16.19
C HIS A 167 -0.98 -15.94 16.02
N ILE A 168 -0.64 -14.92 15.21
CA ILE A 168 -1.54 -13.78 14.96
C ILE A 168 -2.81 -14.22 14.23
N ARG A 169 -2.71 -15.16 13.27
CA ARG A 169 -3.87 -15.78 12.61
C ARG A 169 -4.77 -16.49 13.63
N LYS A 170 -4.20 -17.30 14.53
CA LYS A 170 -4.96 -17.96 15.61
C LYS A 170 -5.65 -16.96 16.52
N LEU A 171 -4.96 -15.92 16.95
CA LEU A 171 -5.53 -14.84 17.75
C LEU A 171 -6.77 -14.22 17.08
N HIS A 172 -6.71 -13.98 15.76
CA HIS A 172 -7.85 -13.44 15.02
C HIS A 172 -9.01 -14.43 14.87
N LEU A 173 -8.72 -15.72 14.65
CA LEU A 173 -9.73 -16.78 14.60
C LEU A 173 -10.44 -16.95 15.95
N ASP A 174 -9.69 -16.83 17.05
CA ASP A 174 -10.19 -16.88 18.42
C ASP A 174 -10.86 -15.55 18.88
N ARG A 175 -10.98 -14.56 17.99
CA ARG A 175 -11.50 -13.21 18.26
C ARG A 175 -10.75 -12.44 19.35
N LYS A 176 -9.47 -12.76 19.55
CA LYS A 176 -8.53 -12.09 20.46
C LYS A 176 -7.63 -11.15 19.68
N PHE A 177 -8.13 -9.95 19.38
CA PHE A 177 -7.43 -9.02 18.48
C PHE A 177 -6.30 -8.25 19.18
N PRO A 178 -5.13 -8.10 18.53
CA PRO A 178 -4.09 -7.18 18.98
C PRO A 178 -4.59 -5.74 19.17
N LYS A 179 -3.92 -4.96 20.02
CA LYS A 179 -4.33 -3.59 20.36
C LYS A 179 -4.46 -2.69 19.14
N VAL A 180 -3.54 -2.81 18.17
CA VAL A 180 -3.55 -2.00 16.94
C VAL A 180 -4.84 -2.17 16.13
N CYS A 181 -5.46 -3.36 16.18
CA CYS A 181 -6.70 -3.64 15.44
C CYS A 181 -7.90 -2.78 15.88
N LYS A 182 -7.83 -2.13 17.04
CA LYS A 182 -8.86 -1.19 17.53
C LYS A 182 -8.95 0.08 16.70
N TYR A 183 -7.85 0.45 16.04
CA TYR A 183 -7.74 1.65 15.21
C TYR A 183 -7.87 1.35 13.72
N CYS A 184 -8.27 0.12 13.37
CA CYS A 184 -8.37 -0.31 11.98
C CYS A 184 -9.81 -0.24 11.51
N ASP A 185 -10.04 0.63 10.53
CA ASP A 185 -11.34 0.87 9.90
C ASP A 185 -11.70 -0.17 8.82
N ASP A 186 -10.81 -1.12 8.51
CA ASP A 186 -11.11 -2.27 7.65
C ASP A 186 -12.10 -3.21 8.35
N TYR A 187 -13.37 -2.77 8.35
CA TYR A 187 -14.56 -3.37 8.93
C TYR A 187 -15.55 -3.87 7.89
N PHE A 188 -15.26 -3.64 6.62
CA PHE A 188 -16.19 -3.95 5.56
C PHE A 188 -15.85 -5.32 4.99
N GLY A 189 -16.89 -6.14 4.86
CA GLY A 189 -16.82 -7.35 4.04
C GLY A 189 -16.33 -7.02 2.65
#